data_AF-A0A7W1AAC2-F1
#
_entry.id   AF-A0A7W1AAC2-F1
#
_cell.length_a   1.000
_cell.length_b   1.000
_cell.length_c   1.000
_cell.angle_alpha   90.00
_cell.angle_beta   90.00
_cell.angle_gamma   90.00
#
_symmetry.space_group_name_H-M   'P 1'
#
loop_
_entity.id
_entity.type
_entity.pdbx_description
1 polymer ?
#
loop_
_entity_poly.entity_id
_entity_poly.type
_entity_poly.pdbx_seq_one_letter_code
_entity_poly.pdbx_strand_id
1 'polypeptide(L)' 'YVGDGYSDRCAALAADRVFARDGLARHLDDLGVAYEPFDDLHDVAALLRGTPPTL' A
#
# COMPACT_ATOMS: atom_id res chain seq x y z
N TYR A 1 -5.55 -2.28 3.87
CA TYR A 1 -5.20 -3.38 2.95
C TYR A 1 -3.75 -3.25 2.57
N VAL A 2 -3.03 -4.37 2.38
CA VAL A 2 -1.60 -4.40 2.00
C VAL A 2 -1.46 -5.36 0.83
N GLY A 3 -0.88 -4.91 -0.28
CA GLY A 3 -0.72 -5.75 -1.48
C GLY A 3 0.28 -5.20 -2.49
N ASP A 4 0.52 -5.95 -3.55
CA ASP A 4 1.55 -5.70 -4.56
C ASP A 4 1.12 -6.01 -6.00
N GLY A 5 -0.01 -6.70 -6.18
CA GLY A 5 -0.32 -7.39 -7.44
C GLY A 5 -1.71 -7.17 -8.04
N TYR A 6 -1.97 -7.91 -9.12
CA TYR A 6 -3.24 -7.84 -9.86
C TYR A 6 -4.44 -8.34 -9.06
N SER A 7 -4.25 -9.39 -8.23
CA SER A 7 -5.30 -9.95 -7.35
C SER A 7 -5.83 -8.94 -6.33
N ASP A 8 -5.04 -7.91 -6.07
CA ASP A 8 -5.21 -7.04 -4.92
C ASP A 8 -6.06 -5.80 -5.24
N ARG A 9 -6.29 -5.55 -6.53
CA ARG A 9 -6.93 -4.32 -7.04
C ARG A 9 -8.32 -4.09 -6.45
N CYS A 10 -9.17 -5.11 -6.49
CA CYS A 10 -10.54 -4.99 -5.96
C CYS A 10 -10.55 -4.76 -4.44
N ALA A 11 -9.66 -5.45 -3.71
CA ALA A 11 -9.59 -5.33 -2.26
C ALA A 11 -9.00 -3.98 -1.83
N ALA A 12 -8.02 -3.45 -2.58
CA ALA A 12 -7.44 -2.14 -2.33
C ALA A 12 -8.48 -1.02 -2.47
N LEU A 13 -9.31 -1.06 -3.51
CA LEU A 13 -10.36 -0.04 -3.74
C LEU A 13 -11.48 -0.06 -2.68
N ALA A 14 -11.65 -1.16 -1.96
CA ALA A 14 -12.65 -1.29 -0.91
C ALA A 14 -12.12 -0.94 0.49
N ALA A 15 -10.83 -0.61 0.64
CA ALA A 15 -10.20 -0.39 1.93
C ALA A 15 -10.09 1.10 2.29
N ASP A 16 -10.26 1.44 3.57
CA ASP A 16 -10.09 2.82 4.07
C ASP A 16 -8.65 3.31 3.99
N ARG A 17 -7.69 2.38 4.08
CA ARG A 17 -6.25 2.64 4.06
C ARG A 17 -5.56 1.55 3.25
N VAL A 18 -4.69 1.95 2.32
CA VAL A 18 -4.01 1.05 1.40
C VAL A 18 -2.51 1.23 1.50
N PHE A 19 -1.79 0.13 1.66
CA PHE A 19 -0.35 0.05 1.47
C PHE A 19 -0.10 -0.72 0.17
N ALA A 20 0.66 -0.15 -0.75
CA ALA A 20 0.87 -0.75 -2.07
C ALA A 20 2.31 -0.61 -2.57
N ARG A 21 2.78 -1.63 -3.28
CA ARG A 21 4.03 -1.63 -4.06
C ARG A 21 3.85 -2.25 -5.45
N ASP A 22 4.89 -2.22 -6.25
CA ASP A 22 5.00 -2.91 -7.54
C ASP A 22 3.81 -2.70 -8.52
N GLY A 23 3.05 -3.76 -8.80
CA GLY A 23 1.97 -3.76 -9.78
C GLY A 23 0.71 -3.07 -9.28
N LEU A 24 0.44 -3.16 -7.97
CA LEU A 24 -0.70 -2.50 -7.34
C LEU A 24 -0.46 -0.98 -7.26
N ALA A 25 0.72 -0.55 -6.82
CA ALA A 25 1.08 0.87 -6.74
C ALA A 25 0.86 1.60 -8.08
N ARG A 26 1.43 1.05 -9.17
CA ARG A 26 1.24 1.59 -10.53
C ARG A 26 -0.24 1.66 -10.93
N HIS A 27 -1.02 0.63 -10.60
CA HIS A 27 -2.44 0.61 -10.92
C HIS A 27 -3.22 1.69 -10.15
N LEU A 28 -2.88 1.92 -8.88
CA LEU A 28 -3.53 2.96 -8.07
C LEU A 28 -3.11 4.37 -8.52
N ASP A 29 -1.86 4.55 -8.96
CA ASP A 29 -1.39 5.79 -9.60
C ASP A 29 -2.20 6.10 -10.88
N ASP A 30 -2.39 5.11 -11.76
CA ASP A 30 -3.19 5.26 -12.99
C ASP A 30 -4.65 5.66 -12.71
N LEU A 31 -5.18 5.27 -11.54
CA LEU A 31 -6.53 5.59 -11.09
C LEU A 31 -6.62 6.87 -10.24
N GLY A 32 -5.48 7.46 -9.85
CA GLY A 32 -5.44 8.59 -8.92
C GLY A 32 -5.92 8.24 -7.50
N VAL A 33 -5.77 6.98 -7.08
CA VAL A 33 -6.16 6.50 -5.75
C VAL A 33 -4.97 6.57 -4.81
N ALA A 34 -5.16 7.23 -3.66
CA ALA A 34 -4.11 7.36 -2.66
C ALA A 34 -3.73 6.02 -2.02
N TYR A 35 -2.44 5.81 -1.82
CA TYR A 35 -1.87 4.69 -1.07
C TYR A 35 -0.59 5.13 -0.36
N GLU A 36 -0.15 4.31 0.59
CA GLU A 36 1.14 4.43 1.26
C GLU A 36 2.12 3.41 0.66
N PRO A 37 3.29 3.82 0.13
CA PRO A 37 4.29 2.87 -0.33
C PRO A 37 4.95 2.13 0.83
N PHE A 38 5.45 0.92 0.56
CA PHE A 38 6.24 0.13 1.51
C PHE A 38 7.24 -0.75 0.75
N ASP A 39 8.40 -1.01 1.33
CA ASP A 39 9.38 -1.96 0.77
C ASP A 39 9.12 -3.35 1.33
N ASP A 40 8.90 -3.45 2.65
CA ASP A 40 8.56 -4.71 3.31
C ASP A 40 7.46 -4.55 4.38
N LEU A 41 7.09 -5.67 5.01
CA LEU A 41 6.02 -5.67 6.02
C LEU A 41 6.43 -5.03 7.35
N HIS A 42 7.72 -4.80 7.60
CA HIS A 42 8.20 -4.05 8.75
C HIS A 42 7.86 -2.57 8.62
N ASP A 43 7.95 -2.00 7.42
CA ASP A 43 7.53 -0.62 7.14
C ASP A 43 6.06 -0.42 7.46
N VAL A 44 5.21 -1.32 6.95
CA VAL A 44 3.77 -1.32 7.22
C VAL A 44 3.51 -1.38 8.73
N ALA A 45 4.21 -2.27 9.43
CA ALA A 45 4.06 -2.41 10.86
C ALA A 45 4.53 -1.14 11.63
N ALA A 46 5.58 -0.47 11.17
CA ALA A 46 6.06 0.80 11.73
C ALA A 46 5.03 1.92 11.53
N LEU A 47 4.51 2.07 10.29
CA LEU A 47 3.48 3.05 9.91
C LEU A 47 2.16 2.84 10.68
N LEU A 48 1.79 1.59 10.96
CA LEU A 48 0.62 1.27 11.79
C LEU A 48 0.82 1.62 13.27
N ARG A 49 2.06 1.50 13.78
CA ARG A 49 2.42 1.89 15.15
C ARG A 49 2.61 3.40 15.32
N GLY A 50 2.59 4.18 14.23
CA GLY A 50 2.90 5.60 14.26
C GLY A 50 4.39 5.91 14.44
N THR A 51 5.26 4.93 14.17
CA THR A 51 6.71 5.12 14.16
C THR A 51 7.16 5.22 12.71
N PRO A 52 7.74 6.35 12.25
CA PRO A 52 8.23 6.44 10.88
C PRO A 52 9.36 5.42 10.64
N PRO A 53 9.37 4.73 9.49
CA PRO A 53 10.47 3.82 9.15
C PRO A 53 11.79 4.59 9.09
N THR A 54 12.87 3.95 9.55
CA THR A 54 14.22 4.53 9.49
C THR A 54 14.68 4.51 8.03
N LEU A 55 14.81 5.70 7.42
CA LEU A 55 15.32 5.90 6.05
C LEU A 55 16.76 5.41 5.88
#